data_AF-C5BZA1-F1
#
_entry.id   AF-C5BZA1-F1
#
_cell.length_a   1.000
_cell.length_b   1.000
_cell.length_c   1.000
_cell.angle_alpha   90.00
_cell.angle_beta   90.00
_cell.angle_gamma   90.00
#
_symmetry.space_group_name_H-M   'P 1'
#
loop_
_entity.id
_entity.type
_entity.pdbx_description
1 polymer ?
#
loop_
_entity_poly.entity_id
_entity_poly.type
_entity_poly.pdbx_seq_one_letter_code
_entity_poly.pdbx_strand_id
1 'polypeptide(L)'
;MPTQRDWRFCDRCHGMFFDGYDPNGVCPAGGTHHAQGYMFTLPHDEPETPTAQRAWRFCDRCHGMFWDGYEHKGACPAGGGHHAQGLEFVLPHDVPGTPTAQTEWRFCDRCHGMFYDGYDPNGVCPAGGAHNPQGYPFVLPHEPEGPPPPPPAVALWTDSLRCHSETPGFGIGESDEPFVLVTVANLDGAVGGVVPRVDVVLSGPLGDVDDQENHTFPFGPFWNGPLTPGSAIFVAAILEHDNVSPHTTRSAVLAAAQASAAATAGQPRERVVAELISAVRSAAEPLEAPGVVNRLVGPPQEVAFSAEEIASAQDGGTARQVRRFSDYGDYSVHFLARRA
;
A
#
# COMPACT_ATOMS: atom_id res chain seq x y z
N MET A 1 29.71 -3.81 19.20
CA MET A 1 28.96 -4.23 20.38
C MET A 1 28.08 -5.38 19.94
N PRO A 2 28.17 -6.55 20.57
CA PRO A 2 27.31 -7.66 20.24
C PRO A 2 25.86 -7.32 20.66
N THR A 3 24.92 -7.66 19.79
CA THR A 3 23.50 -7.37 19.98
C THR A 3 22.66 -8.60 19.70
N GLN A 4 21.53 -8.71 20.39
CA GLN A 4 20.52 -9.72 20.12
C GLN A 4 19.31 -9.05 19.47
N ARG A 5 18.93 -9.54 18.30
CA ARG A 5 17.71 -9.15 17.56
C ARG A 5 16.45 -9.83 18.12
N ASP A 6 15.33 -9.64 17.44
CA ASP A 6 14.03 -10.30 17.68
C ASP A 6 13.35 -9.94 19.02
N TRP A 7 13.74 -8.82 19.63
CA TRP A 7 12.98 -8.20 20.71
C TRP A 7 11.85 -7.35 20.16
N ARG A 8 10.66 -7.44 20.74
CA ARG A 8 9.43 -6.84 20.22
C ARG A 8 8.62 -6.18 21.33
N PHE A 9 7.90 -5.12 20.96
CA PHE A 9 6.87 -4.52 21.80
C PHE A 9 5.57 -5.33 21.69
N CYS A 10 4.92 -5.59 22.82
CA CYS A 10 3.60 -6.21 22.84
C CYS A 10 2.50 -5.16 23.00
N ASP A 11 1.61 -5.02 22.03
CA ASP A 11 0.54 -4.02 22.03
C ASP A 11 -0.56 -4.24 23.07
N ARG A 12 -0.65 -5.45 23.64
CA ARG A 12 -1.66 -5.79 24.66
C ARG A 12 -1.17 -5.52 26.08
N CYS A 13 0.09 -5.79 26.38
CA CYS A 13 0.66 -5.59 27.72
C CYS A 13 1.67 -4.45 27.84
N HIS A 14 2.07 -3.89 26.70
CA HIS A 14 3.10 -2.89 26.51
C HIS A 14 4.50 -3.29 27.00
N GLY A 15 4.69 -4.56 27.35
CA GLY A 15 5.98 -5.11 27.76
C GLY A 15 6.88 -5.46 26.59
N MET A 16 8.19 -5.33 26.81
CA MET A 16 9.21 -5.84 25.91
C MET A 16 9.35 -7.35 26.07
N PHE A 17 9.28 -8.10 24.98
CA PHE A 17 9.42 -9.55 24.99
C PHE A 17 10.29 -10.05 23.82
N PHE A 18 10.86 -11.24 23.98
CA PHE A 18 11.66 -11.89 22.96
C PHE A 18 10.77 -12.79 22.09
N ASP A 19 10.75 -12.52 20.78
CA ASP A 19 9.88 -13.16 19.79
C ASP A 19 10.64 -14.19 18.94
N GLY A 20 11.72 -14.76 19.48
CA GLY A 20 12.54 -15.77 18.80
C GLY A 20 12.07 -17.22 19.01
N TYR A 21 10.95 -17.44 19.69
CA TYR A 21 10.39 -18.77 19.98
C TYR A 21 8.89 -18.81 19.72
N ASP A 22 8.38 -19.96 19.26
CA ASP A 22 6.95 -20.25 19.12
C ASP A 22 6.57 -21.41 20.05
N PRO A 23 5.68 -21.22 21.04
CA PRO A 23 4.97 -19.97 21.38
C PRO A 23 5.83 -18.92 22.12
N ASN A 24 5.52 -17.63 21.95
CA ASN A 24 6.30 -16.50 22.47
C ASN A 24 5.99 -16.10 23.93
N GLY A 25 5.83 -17.09 24.82
CA GLY A 25 5.70 -16.89 26.27
C GLY A 25 4.33 -16.38 26.76
N VAL A 26 4.10 -16.41 28.07
CA VAL A 26 2.81 -16.01 28.69
C VAL A 26 2.66 -14.50 28.80
N CYS A 27 1.61 -13.95 28.17
CA CYS A 27 1.27 -12.53 28.22
C CYS A 27 0.32 -12.21 29.41
N PRO A 28 0.54 -11.11 30.17
CA PRO A 28 -0.35 -10.71 31.26
C PRO A 28 -1.75 -10.27 30.79
N ALA A 29 -1.92 -9.93 29.51
CA ALA A 29 -3.22 -9.67 28.90
C ALA A 29 -3.94 -10.95 28.43
N GLY A 30 -3.39 -12.13 28.75
CA GLY A 30 -3.93 -13.45 28.39
C GLY A 30 -3.37 -13.98 27.06
N GLY A 31 -3.16 -15.30 26.97
CA GLY A 31 -2.55 -15.94 25.81
C GLY A 31 -1.05 -15.64 25.67
N THR A 32 -0.56 -15.59 24.43
CA THR A 32 0.86 -15.35 24.10
C THR A 32 1.11 -13.90 23.67
N HIS A 33 2.34 -13.41 23.64
CA HIS A 33 2.61 -12.02 23.25
C HIS A 33 2.22 -11.72 21.78
N HIS A 34 1.86 -10.46 21.49
CA HIS A 34 1.49 -10.01 20.13
C HIS A 34 2.42 -8.87 19.71
N ALA A 35 3.28 -9.13 18.73
CA ALA A 35 4.33 -8.19 18.33
C ALA A 35 3.77 -7.02 17.50
N GLN A 36 4.10 -5.78 17.87
CA GLN A 36 3.82 -4.58 17.07
C GLN A 36 5.06 -3.65 17.00
N GLY A 37 5.15 -2.87 15.94
CA GLY A 37 6.14 -1.80 15.81
C GLY A 37 7.54 -2.30 15.46
N TYR A 38 8.55 -1.67 16.06
CA TYR A 38 9.96 -1.93 15.77
C TYR A 38 10.45 -3.32 16.20
N MET A 39 11.50 -3.79 15.53
CA MET A 39 12.29 -4.92 16.00
C MET A 39 13.54 -4.38 16.69
N PHE A 40 13.63 -4.62 17.99
CA PHE A 40 14.70 -4.11 18.82
C PHE A 40 15.93 -5.02 18.76
N THR A 41 17.10 -4.39 18.84
CA THR A 41 18.40 -5.07 18.82
C THR A 41 19.17 -4.70 20.08
N LEU A 42 19.11 -5.52 21.11
CA LEU A 42 19.58 -5.15 22.44
C LEU A 42 21.05 -5.49 22.66
N PRO A 43 21.88 -4.57 23.17
CA PRO A 43 23.27 -4.85 23.51
C PRO A 43 23.39 -5.85 24.66
N HIS A 44 24.37 -6.74 24.59
CA HIS A 44 24.73 -7.69 25.65
C HIS A 44 26.25 -7.83 25.74
N ASP A 45 26.74 -8.47 26.81
CA ASP A 45 28.19 -8.69 27.04
C ASP A 45 29.04 -7.41 27.04
N GLU A 46 28.45 -6.28 27.43
CA GLU A 46 29.12 -4.99 27.59
C GLU A 46 29.21 -4.64 29.10
N PRO A 47 30.15 -3.78 29.53
CA PRO A 47 30.16 -3.27 30.89
C PRO A 47 29.03 -2.24 31.13
N GLU A 48 28.61 -2.11 32.38
CA GLU A 48 27.76 -1.00 32.81
C GLU A 48 28.50 0.34 32.67
N THR A 49 27.78 1.39 32.30
CA THR A 49 28.33 2.75 32.14
C THR A 49 27.38 3.78 32.76
N PRO A 50 27.79 5.05 32.93
CA PRO A 50 26.88 6.10 33.41
C PRO A 50 25.62 6.32 32.58
N THR A 51 25.59 5.79 31.34
CA THR A 51 24.46 5.92 30.39
C THR A 51 24.00 4.55 29.87
N ALA A 52 24.34 3.46 30.56
CA ALA A 52 23.89 2.13 30.17
C ALA A 52 23.84 1.21 31.39
N GLN A 53 22.67 0.60 31.64
CA GLN A 53 22.40 -0.20 32.83
C GLN A 53 22.47 -1.70 32.50
N ARG A 54 23.22 -2.46 33.28
CA ARG A 54 23.32 -3.94 33.16
C ARG A 54 22.21 -4.66 33.92
N ALA A 55 22.33 -5.99 34.02
CA ALA A 55 21.44 -6.88 34.77
C ALA A 55 20.01 -6.99 34.21
N TRP A 56 19.80 -6.62 32.95
CA TRP A 56 18.58 -6.93 32.23
C TRP A 56 18.65 -8.37 31.72
N ARG A 57 17.58 -9.14 31.93
CA ARG A 57 17.54 -10.59 31.70
C ARG A 57 16.28 -10.96 30.93
N PHE A 58 16.40 -12.02 30.14
CA PHE A 58 15.27 -12.72 29.53
C PHE A 58 14.64 -13.68 30.56
N CYS A 59 13.31 -13.68 30.65
CA CYS A 59 12.55 -14.64 31.43
C CYS A 59 12.06 -15.81 30.56
N ASP A 60 12.51 -17.03 30.78
CA ASP A 60 12.14 -18.20 29.96
C ASP A 60 10.68 -18.67 30.10
N ARG A 61 9.94 -18.17 31.10
CA ARG A 61 8.54 -18.55 31.32
C ARG A 61 7.55 -17.61 30.64
N CYS A 62 7.83 -16.30 30.66
CA CYS A 62 6.96 -15.29 30.05
C CYS A 62 7.56 -14.64 28.81
N HIS A 63 8.82 -14.93 28.50
CA HIS A 63 9.61 -14.34 27.43
C HIS A 63 9.82 -12.81 27.52
N GLY A 64 9.34 -12.19 28.59
CA GLY A 64 9.54 -10.78 28.88
C GLY A 64 10.95 -10.45 29.33
N MET A 65 11.40 -9.24 29.03
CA MET A 65 12.62 -8.66 29.61
C MET A 65 12.33 -8.08 30.99
N PHE A 66 13.14 -8.45 31.97
CA PHE A 66 13.04 -7.95 33.33
C PHE A 66 14.42 -7.58 33.88
N TRP A 67 14.44 -6.68 34.86
CA TRP A 67 15.67 -6.31 35.55
C TRP A 67 15.89 -7.21 36.77
N ASP A 68 17.02 -7.91 36.81
CA ASP A 68 17.38 -8.91 37.83
C ASP A 68 18.36 -8.37 38.88
N GLY A 69 18.23 -7.08 39.23
CA GLY A 69 19.10 -6.43 40.22
C GLY A 69 18.59 -6.45 41.66
N TYR A 70 17.39 -7.00 41.90
CA TYR A 70 16.82 -7.20 43.25
C TYR A 70 16.65 -8.69 43.56
N GLU A 71 16.71 -9.04 44.85
CA GLU A 71 16.48 -10.41 45.31
C GLU A 71 15.06 -10.90 44.98
N HIS A 72 14.06 -10.02 45.10
CA HIS A 72 12.71 -10.27 44.61
C HIS A 72 12.65 -9.99 43.10
N LYS A 73 12.24 -10.97 42.30
CA LYS A 73 12.29 -10.89 40.82
C LYS A 73 10.99 -10.35 40.19
N GLY A 74 10.29 -9.45 40.89
CA GLY A 74 9.01 -8.87 40.45
C GLY A 74 7.88 -9.88 40.25
N ALA A 75 6.70 -9.44 39.82
CA ALA A 75 5.59 -10.31 39.45
C ALA A 75 5.70 -10.82 38.00
N CYS A 76 5.74 -12.14 37.81
CA CYS A 76 5.74 -12.79 36.49
C CYS A 76 4.32 -13.25 36.10
N PRO A 77 3.86 -13.04 34.85
CA PRO A 77 2.54 -13.51 34.41
C PRO A 77 2.41 -15.05 34.38
N ALA A 78 3.53 -15.78 34.38
CA ALA A 78 3.55 -17.24 34.55
C ALA A 78 3.45 -17.68 36.03
N GLY A 79 3.22 -16.74 36.97
CA GLY A 79 3.15 -16.95 38.40
C GLY A 79 4.51 -16.85 39.10
N GLY A 80 4.54 -16.35 40.34
CA GLY A 80 5.78 -16.12 41.10
C GLY A 80 6.65 -15.01 40.51
N GLY A 81 7.97 -15.07 40.72
CA GLY A 81 8.94 -14.10 40.19
C GLY A 81 9.62 -14.53 38.89
N HIS A 82 10.17 -13.58 38.12
CA HIS A 82 10.82 -13.87 36.84
C HIS A 82 11.98 -14.88 36.97
N HIS A 83 12.25 -15.66 35.92
CA HIS A 83 13.30 -16.69 35.92
C HIS A 83 14.33 -16.38 34.82
N ALA A 84 15.53 -15.94 35.23
CA ALA A 84 16.57 -15.51 34.31
C ALA A 84 17.15 -16.67 33.51
N GLN A 85 17.22 -16.52 32.19
CA GLN A 85 17.91 -17.45 31.29
C GLN A 85 18.71 -16.67 30.23
N GLY A 86 19.80 -17.27 29.75
CA GLY A 86 20.56 -16.74 28.62
C GLY A 86 21.44 -15.54 28.96
N LEU A 87 21.43 -14.56 28.07
CA LEU A 87 22.31 -13.39 28.08
C LEU A 87 21.97 -12.40 29.20
N GLU A 88 22.95 -11.56 29.54
CA GLU A 88 22.74 -10.33 30.31
C GLU A 88 22.81 -9.14 29.36
N PHE A 89 21.73 -8.36 29.29
CA PHE A 89 21.63 -7.19 28.44
C PHE A 89 22.07 -5.93 29.19
N VAL A 90 22.59 -4.98 28.42
CA VAL A 90 22.99 -3.66 28.90
C VAL A 90 22.23 -2.61 28.10
N LEU A 91 21.29 -1.94 28.74
CA LEU A 91 20.33 -1.07 28.08
C LEU A 91 20.74 0.40 28.20
N PRO A 92 20.85 1.16 27.09
CA PRO A 92 21.14 2.58 27.14
C PRO A 92 20.05 3.37 27.87
N HIS A 93 20.47 4.36 28.64
CA HIS A 93 19.58 5.31 29.29
C HIS A 93 20.21 6.71 29.35
N ASP A 94 19.39 7.73 29.55
CA ASP A 94 19.84 9.14 29.61
C ASP A 94 20.65 9.59 28.38
N VAL A 95 20.33 9.01 27.22
CA VAL A 95 20.86 9.39 25.90
C VAL A 95 19.74 9.89 24.99
N PRO A 96 20.02 10.70 23.96
CA PRO A 96 18.99 11.10 23.00
C PRO A 96 18.46 9.92 22.18
N GLY A 97 17.17 9.97 21.83
CA GLY A 97 16.60 9.12 20.79
C GLY A 97 17.21 9.39 19.42
N THR A 98 17.14 8.42 18.52
CA THR A 98 17.62 8.53 17.13
C THR A 98 16.63 7.84 16.19
N PRO A 99 16.75 7.99 14.85
CA PRO A 99 15.93 7.23 13.91
C PRO A 99 16.03 5.70 14.04
N THR A 100 17.01 5.19 14.79
CA THR A 100 17.22 3.76 15.07
C THR A 100 17.26 3.48 16.57
N ALA A 101 16.70 4.38 17.40
CA ALA A 101 16.62 4.17 18.84
C ALA A 101 15.40 4.88 19.44
N GLN A 102 14.50 4.11 20.05
CA GLN A 102 13.22 4.58 20.57
C GLN A 102 13.33 4.97 22.04
N THR A 103 12.79 6.12 22.42
CA THR A 103 12.68 6.61 23.80
C THR A 103 11.42 6.06 24.49
N GLU A 104 11.06 6.58 25.67
CA GLU A 104 9.85 6.22 26.44
C GLU A 104 9.79 4.77 26.94
N TRP A 105 10.94 4.09 27.02
CA TRP A 105 11.03 2.79 27.68
C TRP A 105 11.34 2.96 29.17
N ARG A 106 10.58 2.28 30.02
CA ARG A 106 10.62 2.43 31.47
C ARG A 106 10.69 1.08 32.16
N PHE A 107 11.31 1.06 33.34
CA PHE A 107 11.24 -0.05 34.27
C PHE A 107 9.98 0.05 35.12
N CYS A 108 9.28 -1.05 35.36
CA CYS A 108 8.18 -1.09 36.33
C CYS A 108 8.61 -1.72 37.66
N ASP A 109 8.45 -1.01 38.77
CA ASP A 109 8.84 -1.47 40.11
C ASP A 109 7.97 -2.60 40.69
N ARG A 110 6.81 -2.89 40.11
CA ARG A 110 5.92 -3.95 40.59
C ARG A 110 6.15 -5.29 39.89
N CYS A 111 6.38 -5.27 38.57
CA CYS A 111 6.64 -6.47 37.79
C CYS A 111 8.13 -6.68 37.47
N HIS A 112 8.95 -5.65 37.63
CA HIS A 112 10.35 -5.57 37.20
C HIS A 112 10.57 -5.68 35.69
N GLY A 113 9.50 -5.66 34.91
CA GLY A 113 9.53 -5.72 33.46
C GLY A 113 9.90 -4.38 32.82
N MET A 114 10.52 -4.47 31.65
CA MET A 114 10.67 -3.35 30.72
C MET A 114 9.34 -3.13 29.98
N PHE A 115 8.83 -1.91 30.00
CA PHE A 115 7.58 -1.56 29.31
C PHE A 115 7.69 -0.21 28.61
N TYR A 116 6.85 0.00 27.60
CA TYR A 116 6.76 1.24 26.86
C TYR A 116 5.70 2.16 27.48
N ASP A 117 6.11 3.35 27.90
CA ASP A 117 5.29 4.34 28.62
C ASP A 117 4.80 5.47 27.70
N GLY A 118 4.79 5.26 26.38
CA GLY A 118 4.33 6.24 25.39
C GLY A 118 2.82 6.27 25.16
N TYR A 119 2.03 5.47 25.91
CA TYR A 119 0.57 5.38 25.79
C TYR A 119 -0.11 5.48 27.15
N ASP A 120 -1.34 6.02 27.19
CA ASP A 120 -2.21 6.02 28.36
C ASP A 120 -3.53 5.29 28.05
N PRO A 121 -3.84 4.15 28.70
CA PRO A 121 -3.05 3.48 29.73
C PRO A 121 -1.81 2.75 29.17
N ASN A 122 -0.75 2.65 29.97
CA ASN A 122 0.53 2.03 29.58
C ASN A 122 0.54 0.50 29.63
N GLY A 123 -0.59 -0.16 29.32
CA GLY A 123 -0.71 -1.61 29.18
C GLY A 123 -0.96 -2.38 30.48
N VAL A 124 -1.13 -3.71 30.37
CA VAL A 124 -1.47 -4.59 31.51
C VAL A 124 -0.23 -5.05 32.28
N CYS A 125 -0.15 -4.69 33.56
CA CYS A 125 0.88 -5.14 34.47
C CYS A 125 0.51 -6.50 35.11
N PRO A 126 1.43 -7.49 35.19
CA PRO A 126 1.16 -8.77 35.87
C PRO A 126 0.95 -8.63 37.38
N ALA A 127 1.35 -7.50 37.99
CA ALA A 127 1.01 -7.17 39.38
C ALA A 127 -0.40 -6.55 39.53
N GLY A 128 -1.18 -6.47 38.44
CA GLY A 128 -2.51 -5.87 38.38
C GLY A 128 -2.48 -4.38 38.01
N GLY A 129 -3.47 -3.92 37.24
CA GLY A 129 -3.55 -2.52 36.77
C GLY A 129 -2.50 -2.16 35.71
N ALA A 130 -2.23 -0.86 35.56
CA ALA A 130 -1.27 -0.31 34.60
C ALA A 130 0.18 -0.32 35.12
N HIS A 131 1.21 -0.36 34.28
CA HIS A 131 2.60 -0.34 34.74
C HIS A 131 2.93 0.97 35.49
N ASN A 132 3.84 0.89 36.46
CA ASN A 132 4.27 2.04 37.26
C ASN A 132 5.73 2.39 36.88
N PRO A 133 5.98 3.50 36.16
CA PRO A 133 7.32 3.85 35.68
C PRO A 133 8.24 4.25 36.83
N GLN A 134 9.43 3.65 36.89
CA GLN A 134 10.49 3.98 37.85
C GLN A 134 11.88 3.90 37.21
N GLY A 135 12.87 4.47 37.89
CA GLY A 135 14.26 4.43 37.45
C GLY A 135 14.54 5.29 36.21
N TYR A 136 15.42 4.80 35.34
CA TYR A 136 15.95 5.54 34.20
C TYR A 136 14.99 5.59 33.00
N PRO A 137 15.08 6.64 32.15
CA PRO A 137 14.48 6.66 30.83
C PRO A 137 15.37 5.88 29.85
N PHE A 138 14.95 4.67 29.48
CA PHE A 138 15.70 3.83 28.55
C PHE A 138 15.46 4.26 27.11
N VAL A 139 16.50 4.09 26.30
CA VAL A 139 16.47 4.34 24.87
C VAL A 139 16.93 3.07 24.16
N LEU A 140 15.99 2.37 23.53
CA LEU A 140 16.22 1.04 23.01
C LEU A 140 16.55 1.08 21.52
N PRO A 141 17.72 0.57 21.11
CA PRO A 141 18.08 0.50 19.71
C PRO A 141 17.18 -0.50 18.96
N HIS A 142 16.81 -0.14 17.75
CA HIS A 142 16.01 -0.96 16.86
C HIS A 142 16.57 -0.95 15.45
N GLU A 143 16.18 -1.96 14.67
CA GLU A 143 16.41 -1.92 13.23
C GLU A 143 15.70 -0.72 12.62
N PRO A 144 16.27 -0.08 11.57
CA PRO A 144 15.53 0.90 10.80
C PRO A 144 14.17 0.31 10.42
N GLU A 145 13.09 1.07 10.56
CA GLU A 145 11.81 0.68 9.98
C GLU A 145 12.05 0.30 8.51
N GLY A 146 11.84 -0.98 8.18
CA GLY A 146 11.76 -1.38 6.78
C GLY A 146 10.66 -0.57 6.10
N PRO A 147 10.70 -0.41 4.76
CA PRO A 147 9.60 0.25 4.08
C PRO A 147 8.29 -0.43 4.48
N PRO A 148 7.20 0.32 4.71
CA PRO A 148 5.91 -0.26 5.05
C PRO A 148 5.57 -1.35 4.02
N PRO A 149 4.87 -2.42 4.43
CA PRO A 149 4.44 -3.45 3.49
C PRO A 149 3.72 -2.77 2.31
N PRO A 150 3.97 -3.19 1.06
CA PRO A 150 3.33 -2.57 -0.08
C PRO A 150 1.82 -2.62 0.12
N PRO A 151 1.10 -1.54 -0.24
CA PRO A 151 -0.35 -1.52 -0.06
C PRO A 151 -0.99 -2.72 -0.79
N PRO A 152 -2.11 -3.26 -0.28
CA PRO A 152 -2.80 -4.37 -0.93
C PRO A 152 -3.00 -4.08 -2.41
N ALA A 153 -2.77 -5.10 -3.25
CA ALA A 153 -2.98 -4.96 -4.67
C ALA A 153 -4.46 -4.65 -4.95
N VAL A 154 -4.69 -3.74 -5.89
CA VAL A 154 -6.01 -3.46 -6.45
C VAL A 154 -6.02 -3.91 -7.89
N ALA A 155 -7.18 -4.38 -8.32
CA ALA A 155 -7.48 -4.58 -9.72
C ALA A 155 -8.44 -3.49 -10.21
N LEU A 156 -8.20 -2.99 -11.42
CA LEU A 156 -9.02 -1.98 -12.07
C LEU A 156 -9.60 -2.52 -13.37
N TRP A 157 -10.90 -2.34 -13.59
CA TRP A 157 -11.61 -2.86 -14.77
C TRP A 157 -12.35 -1.76 -15.52
N THR A 158 -12.44 -1.93 -16.83
CA THR A 158 -13.52 -1.36 -17.63
C THR A 158 -14.73 -2.25 -17.41
N ASP A 159 -15.69 -1.79 -16.61
CA ASP A 159 -16.81 -2.60 -16.12
C ASP A 159 -17.94 -2.66 -17.14
N SER A 160 -18.48 -1.50 -17.46
CA SER A 160 -19.64 -1.39 -18.34
C SER A 160 -19.60 -0.12 -19.17
N LEU A 161 -20.41 -0.12 -20.22
CA LEU A 161 -20.64 1.00 -21.11
C LEU A 161 -22.14 1.23 -21.23
N ARG A 162 -22.55 2.50 -21.14
CA ARG A 162 -23.91 2.99 -21.39
C ARG A 162 -23.89 3.76 -22.70
N CYS A 163 -24.71 3.37 -23.67
CA CYS A 163 -25.04 4.20 -24.81
C CYS A 163 -26.15 5.20 -24.42
N HIS A 164 -25.94 6.48 -24.69
CA HIS A 164 -26.95 7.53 -24.54
C HIS A 164 -27.48 8.00 -25.89
N SER A 165 -26.61 8.04 -26.91
CA SER A 165 -26.96 8.31 -28.29
C SER A 165 -25.99 7.54 -29.16
N GLU A 166 -26.52 6.74 -30.08
CA GLU A 166 -25.77 6.09 -31.14
C GLU A 166 -25.08 7.12 -32.05
N THR A 167 -24.10 6.64 -32.80
CA THR A 167 -23.46 7.42 -33.83
C THR A 167 -24.39 7.63 -35.04
N PRO A 168 -24.30 8.74 -35.78
CA PRO A 168 -25.16 8.96 -36.93
C PRO A 168 -24.84 7.96 -38.06
N GLY A 169 -25.61 6.87 -38.16
CA GLY A 169 -25.53 5.92 -39.27
C GLY A 169 -26.09 6.45 -40.59
N PHE A 170 -25.64 5.89 -41.72
CA PHE A 170 -26.12 6.29 -43.05
C PHE A 170 -27.46 5.63 -43.45
N GLY A 171 -28.03 4.75 -42.61
CA GLY A 171 -29.41 4.28 -42.71
C GLY A 171 -29.66 2.87 -42.17
N ILE A 172 -30.69 2.74 -41.32
CA ILE A 172 -31.41 1.51 -40.88
C ILE A 172 -30.59 0.22 -40.79
N GLY A 173 -30.09 -0.08 -39.58
CA GLY A 173 -29.53 -1.39 -39.19
C GLY A 173 -28.01 -1.44 -39.03
N GLU A 174 -27.34 -0.29 -38.95
CA GLU A 174 -25.94 -0.19 -38.51
C GLU A 174 -25.94 -0.03 -37.00
N SER A 175 -25.73 -1.13 -36.28
CA SER A 175 -25.57 -1.08 -34.84
C SER A 175 -24.14 -0.70 -34.49
N ASP A 176 -23.98 0.12 -33.45
CA ASP A 176 -22.65 0.59 -33.05
C ASP A 176 -21.83 -0.57 -32.44
N GLU A 177 -20.54 -0.58 -32.75
CA GLU A 177 -19.54 -1.55 -32.29
C GLU A 177 -18.43 -0.88 -31.46
N PRO A 178 -18.76 -0.21 -30.33
CA PRO A 178 -17.78 0.57 -29.59
C PRO A 178 -16.76 -0.31 -28.89
N PHE A 179 -15.50 0.15 -28.87
CA PHE A 179 -14.44 -0.41 -28.05
C PHE A 179 -13.75 0.67 -27.22
N VAL A 180 -13.25 0.27 -26.06
CA VAL A 180 -12.54 1.15 -25.12
C VAL A 180 -11.07 0.76 -25.09
N LEU A 181 -10.21 1.76 -25.26
CA LEU A 181 -8.78 1.65 -25.00
C LEU A 181 -8.46 2.34 -23.68
N VAL A 182 -7.80 1.63 -22.77
CA VAL A 182 -7.22 2.21 -21.55
C VAL A 182 -5.71 2.18 -21.67
N THR A 183 -5.11 3.35 -21.88
CA THR A 183 -3.67 3.56 -21.84
C THR A 183 -3.23 3.66 -20.38
N VAL A 184 -2.32 2.78 -19.99
CA VAL A 184 -1.79 2.64 -18.63
C VAL A 184 -0.34 3.10 -18.64
N ALA A 185 -0.02 4.18 -17.94
CA ALA A 185 1.36 4.59 -17.68
C ALA A 185 1.69 4.34 -16.20
N ASN A 186 2.52 3.33 -15.95
CA ASN A 186 3.01 3.01 -14.61
C ASN A 186 4.20 3.91 -14.26
N LEU A 187 4.02 4.77 -13.25
CA LEU A 187 5.03 5.72 -12.79
C LEU A 187 5.86 5.17 -11.62
N ASP A 188 5.49 4.01 -11.06
CA ASP A 188 6.29 3.34 -10.03
C ASP A 188 7.66 2.94 -10.61
N GLY A 189 8.72 3.51 -10.03
CA GLY A 189 10.09 3.33 -10.49
C GLY A 189 10.57 4.32 -11.55
N ALA A 190 9.74 5.26 -12.02
CA ALA A 190 10.12 6.32 -12.97
C ALA A 190 10.95 7.47 -12.35
N VAL A 191 11.60 7.22 -11.21
CA VAL A 191 12.42 8.20 -10.48
C VAL A 191 13.75 8.41 -11.21
N GLY A 192 14.17 9.67 -11.38
CA GLY A 192 15.49 9.98 -11.93
C GLY A 192 15.62 9.85 -13.46
N GLY A 193 14.53 10.04 -14.22
CA GLY A 193 14.56 10.06 -15.68
C GLY A 193 14.39 8.69 -16.35
N VAL A 194 13.99 7.67 -15.58
CA VAL A 194 13.57 6.37 -16.12
C VAL A 194 12.22 6.53 -16.83
N VAL A 195 12.12 6.01 -18.05
CA VAL A 195 10.89 6.08 -18.85
C VAL A 195 9.82 5.19 -18.20
N PRO A 196 8.61 5.73 -17.92
CA PRO A 196 7.49 4.95 -17.41
C PRO A 196 7.15 3.75 -18.31
N ARG A 197 6.76 2.63 -17.70
CA ARG A 197 6.22 1.50 -18.46
C ARG A 197 4.82 1.85 -18.94
N VAL A 198 4.58 1.72 -20.23
CA VAL A 198 3.27 1.99 -20.85
C VAL A 198 2.70 0.72 -21.47
N ASP A 199 1.42 0.48 -21.25
CA ASP A 199 0.62 -0.53 -21.94
C ASP A 199 -0.73 0.07 -22.39
N VAL A 200 -1.42 -0.59 -23.31
CA VAL A 200 -2.78 -0.22 -23.75
C VAL A 200 -3.64 -1.46 -23.75
N VAL A 201 -4.67 -1.43 -22.93
CA VAL A 201 -5.64 -2.53 -22.79
C VAL A 201 -6.87 -2.22 -23.62
N LEU A 202 -7.27 -3.19 -24.45
CA LEU A 202 -8.45 -3.12 -25.32
C LEU A 202 -9.60 -3.87 -24.65
N SER A 203 -10.76 -3.21 -24.52
CA SER A 203 -12.03 -3.80 -24.10
C SER A 203 -13.05 -3.66 -25.22
N GLY A 204 -13.60 -4.79 -25.69
CA GLY A 204 -14.48 -4.83 -26.86
C GLY A 204 -13.75 -5.32 -28.13
N PRO A 205 -14.29 -5.05 -29.33
CA PRO A 205 -15.51 -4.28 -29.57
C PRO A 205 -16.75 -4.97 -28.98
N LEU A 206 -17.68 -4.16 -28.50
CA LEU A 206 -19.05 -4.62 -28.28
C LEU A 206 -19.72 -4.70 -29.65
N GLY A 207 -20.77 -5.50 -29.77
CA GLY A 207 -21.56 -5.59 -31.00
C GLY A 207 -23.01 -5.31 -30.68
N ASP A 208 -23.72 -4.72 -31.63
CA ASP A 208 -25.15 -4.44 -31.51
C ASP A 208 -25.47 -3.48 -30.35
N VAL A 209 -24.71 -2.39 -30.21
CA VAL A 209 -24.93 -1.42 -29.14
C VAL A 209 -25.94 -0.37 -29.60
N ASP A 210 -27.16 -0.48 -29.10
CA ASP A 210 -28.24 0.45 -29.45
C ASP A 210 -28.41 1.61 -28.44
N ASP A 211 -29.22 2.58 -28.85
CA ASP A 211 -29.65 3.74 -28.10
C ASP A 211 -30.20 3.32 -26.75
N GLN A 212 -29.67 3.94 -25.69
CA GLN A 212 -30.12 3.68 -24.32
C GLN A 212 -29.82 2.26 -23.82
N GLU A 213 -28.86 1.55 -24.41
CA GLU A 213 -28.42 0.24 -23.92
C GLU A 213 -27.28 0.28 -22.91
N ASN A 214 -27.15 -0.81 -22.15
CA ASN A 214 -26.04 -1.05 -21.24
C ASN A 214 -25.35 -2.36 -21.61
N HIS A 215 -24.03 -2.31 -21.72
CA HIS A 215 -23.21 -3.47 -22.04
C HIS A 215 -22.10 -3.64 -21.01
N THR A 216 -21.73 -4.87 -20.72
CA THR A 216 -20.63 -5.21 -19.80
C THR A 216 -19.45 -5.77 -20.59
N PHE A 217 -18.23 -5.48 -20.19
CA PHE A 217 -17.05 -6.07 -20.83
C PHE A 217 -16.65 -7.39 -20.15
N PRO A 218 -16.42 -8.47 -20.91
CA PRO A 218 -16.10 -9.78 -20.34
C PRO A 218 -14.60 -9.98 -19.99
N PHE A 219 -13.76 -8.94 -20.07
CA PHE A 219 -12.30 -9.07 -20.04
C PHE A 219 -11.66 -8.77 -18.67
N GLY A 220 -10.38 -9.17 -18.53
CA GLY A 220 -9.59 -8.98 -17.32
C GLY A 220 -9.28 -7.51 -16.99
N PRO A 221 -8.75 -7.24 -15.79
CA PRO A 221 -8.48 -5.87 -15.36
C PRO A 221 -7.38 -5.22 -16.22
N PHE A 222 -7.48 -3.92 -16.45
CA PHE A 222 -6.41 -3.15 -17.10
C PHE A 222 -5.27 -2.79 -16.14
N TRP A 223 -5.47 -2.98 -14.84
CA TRP A 223 -4.44 -2.86 -13.81
C TRP A 223 -4.59 -3.97 -12.79
N ASN A 224 -3.50 -4.61 -12.39
CA ASN A 224 -3.48 -5.54 -11.27
C ASN A 224 -2.17 -5.39 -10.52
N GLY A 225 -2.19 -4.72 -9.37
CA GLY A 225 -1.01 -4.47 -8.56
C GLY A 225 -1.21 -3.41 -7.49
N PRO A 226 -0.18 -3.13 -6.67
CA PRO A 226 -0.20 -2.04 -5.71
C PRO A 226 -0.53 -0.72 -6.41
N LEU A 227 -1.33 0.14 -5.78
CA LEU A 227 -1.67 1.45 -6.35
C LEU A 227 -1.64 2.50 -5.24
N THR A 228 -1.02 3.64 -5.51
CA THR A 228 -1.06 4.81 -4.64
C THR A 228 -1.47 6.04 -5.45
N PRO A 229 -1.99 7.10 -4.81
CA PRO A 229 -2.36 8.32 -5.53
C PRO A 229 -1.21 8.86 -6.37
N GLY A 230 -1.41 8.88 -7.68
CA GLY A 230 -0.41 9.37 -8.63
C GLY A 230 0.69 8.39 -9.03
N SER A 231 0.68 7.13 -8.56
CA SER A 231 1.67 6.14 -9.02
C SER A 231 1.38 5.56 -10.41
N ALA A 232 0.19 5.81 -10.95
CA ALA A 232 -0.16 5.46 -12.31
C ALA A 232 -1.05 6.55 -12.92
N ILE A 233 -1.05 6.59 -14.25
CA ILE A 233 -1.97 7.39 -15.06
C ILE A 233 -2.76 6.42 -15.95
N PHE A 234 -4.07 6.61 -16.00
CA PHE A 234 -4.99 5.86 -16.85
C PHE A 234 -5.71 6.84 -17.77
N VAL A 235 -5.54 6.69 -19.08
CA VAL A 235 -6.24 7.50 -20.09
C VAL A 235 -7.15 6.60 -20.89
N ALA A 236 -8.46 6.85 -20.80
CA ALA A 236 -9.47 6.14 -21.55
C ALA A 236 -9.82 6.87 -22.84
N ALA A 237 -9.94 6.11 -23.93
CA ALA A 237 -10.51 6.55 -25.19
C ALA A 237 -11.56 5.52 -25.64
N ILE A 238 -12.62 6.00 -26.27
CA ILE A 238 -13.66 5.17 -26.89
C ILE A 238 -13.65 5.42 -28.39
N LEU A 239 -13.78 4.35 -29.15
CA LEU A 239 -13.85 4.41 -30.60
C LEU A 239 -14.97 3.53 -31.10
N GLU A 240 -15.59 3.98 -32.18
CA GLU A 240 -16.54 3.24 -33.00
C GLU A 240 -15.76 2.33 -33.95
N HIS A 241 -16.03 1.02 -33.92
CA HIS A 241 -15.39 0.08 -34.84
C HIS A 241 -16.02 0.17 -36.24
N ASP A 242 -15.15 0.20 -37.26
CA ASP A 242 -15.55 0.11 -38.65
C ASP A 242 -14.57 -0.85 -39.37
N ASN A 243 -13.87 -0.45 -40.44
CA ASN A 243 -13.03 -1.41 -41.18
C ASN A 243 -11.63 -1.67 -40.59
N VAL A 244 -11.20 -0.97 -39.52
CA VAL A 244 -9.85 -1.14 -38.95
C VAL A 244 -9.93 -2.03 -37.70
N SER A 245 -9.12 -3.08 -37.65
CA SER A 245 -9.06 -3.92 -36.45
C SER A 245 -8.75 -3.07 -35.20
N PRO A 246 -9.52 -3.19 -34.11
CA PRO A 246 -9.25 -2.48 -32.85
C PRO A 246 -7.85 -2.74 -32.29
N HIS A 247 -7.24 -3.90 -32.61
CA HIS A 247 -5.86 -4.21 -32.26
C HIS A 247 -4.82 -3.35 -33.00
N THR A 248 -5.12 -2.94 -34.23
CA THR A 248 -4.27 -2.03 -35.02
C THR A 248 -4.31 -0.64 -34.38
N THR A 249 -5.50 -0.13 -34.04
CA THR A 249 -5.66 1.12 -33.30
C THR A 249 -4.93 1.08 -31.97
N ARG A 250 -5.13 0.02 -31.16
CA ARG A 250 -4.42 -0.20 -29.89
C ARG A 250 -2.89 -0.09 -30.08
N SER A 251 -2.35 -0.73 -31.12
CA SER A 251 -0.90 -0.74 -31.36
C SER A 251 -0.36 0.64 -31.74
N ALA A 252 -1.11 1.42 -32.52
CA ALA A 252 -0.76 2.81 -32.84
C ALA A 252 -0.79 3.70 -31.58
N VAL A 253 -1.83 3.57 -30.75
CA VAL A 253 -1.96 4.29 -29.48
C VAL A 253 -0.83 3.92 -28.53
N LEU A 254 -0.47 2.64 -28.42
CA LEU A 254 0.66 2.19 -27.58
C LEU A 254 1.98 2.85 -28.00
N ALA A 255 2.28 2.87 -29.30
CA ALA A 255 3.51 3.47 -29.82
C ALA A 255 3.57 4.98 -29.50
N ALA A 256 2.46 5.70 -29.71
CA ALA A 256 2.39 7.13 -29.40
C ALA A 256 2.49 7.41 -27.89
N ALA A 257 1.83 6.60 -27.06
CA ALA A 257 1.87 6.71 -25.62
C ALA A 257 3.28 6.44 -25.05
N GLN A 258 3.99 5.44 -25.58
CA GLN A 258 5.40 5.18 -25.23
C GLN A 258 6.32 6.34 -25.61
N ALA A 259 6.14 6.93 -26.79
CA ALA A 259 6.90 8.10 -27.22
C ALA A 259 6.62 9.31 -26.31
N SER A 260 5.36 9.53 -25.94
CA SER A 260 4.95 10.60 -25.02
C SER A 260 5.54 10.42 -23.62
N ALA A 261 5.50 9.19 -23.07
CA ALA A 261 6.09 8.87 -21.77
C ALA A 261 7.62 9.07 -21.77
N ALA A 262 8.31 8.74 -22.86
CA ALA A 262 9.74 9.01 -23.00
C ALA A 262 10.05 10.51 -23.07
N ALA A 263 9.26 11.26 -23.84
CA ALA A 263 9.43 12.71 -23.99
C ALA A 263 9.14 13.50 -22.70
N THR A 264 8.32 12.93 -21.81
CA THR A 264 7.90 13.56 -20.55
C THR A 264 8.55 12.94 -19.31
N ALA A 265 9.57 12.09 -19.48
CA ALA A 265 10.29 11.50 -18.36
C ALA A 265 10.85 12.58 -17.41
N GLY A 266 10.53 12.45 -16.11
CA GLY A 266 10.92 13.42 -15.08
C GLY A 266 10.16 14.74 -15.08
N GLN A 267 9.15 14.92 -15.94
CA GLN A 267 8.26 16.08 -15.91
C GLN A 267 7.19 15.95 -14.80
N PRO A 268 6.56 17.07 -14.37
CA PRO A 268 5.43 17.02 -13.46
C PRO A 268 4.25 16.21 -14.02
N ARG A 269 3.52 15.49 -13.15
CA ARG A 269 2.40 14.62 -13.51
C ARG A 269 1.40 15.29 -14.45
N GLU A 270 1.01 16.53 -14.17
CA GLU A 270 0.05 17.29 -14.98
C GLU A 270 0.49 17.39 -16.45
N ARG A 271 1.78 17.60 -16.69
CA ARG A 271 2.35 17.64 -18.04
C ARG A 271 2.35 16.26 -18.69
N VAL A 272 2.71 15.22 -17.94
CA VAL A 272 2.68 13.83 -18.43
C VAL A 272 1.26 13.45 -18.87
N VAL A 273 0.24 13.76 -18.05
CA VAL A 273 -1.17 13.48 -18.37
C VAL A 273 -1.60 14.23 -19.63
N ALA A 274 -1.32 15.53 -19.73
CA ALA A 274 -1.73 16.34 -20.87
C ALA A 274 -1.12 15.84 -22.20
N GLU A 275 0.18 15.53 -22.19
CA GLU A 275 0.89 14.99 -23.35
C GLU A 275 0.45 13.56 -23.69
N LEU A 276 0.08 12.75 -22.69
CA LEU A 276 -0.44 11.41 -22.92
C LEU A 276 -1.82 11.46 -23.58
N ILE A 277 -2.72 12.31 -23.10
CA ILE A 277 -4.04 12.55 -23.73
C ILE A 277 -3.86 13.03 -25.18
N SER A 278 -2.96 14.00 -25.40
CA SER A 278 -2.66 14.52 -26.73
C SER A 278 -2.13 13.43 -27.68
N ALA A 279 -1.21 12.59 -27.19
CA ALA A 279 -0.65 11.48 -27.97
C ALA A 279 -1.67 10.39 -28.29
N VAL A 280 -2.50 10.00 -27.33
CA VAL A 280 -3.59 9.03 -27.54
C VAL A 280 -4.56 9.54 -28.60
N ARG A 281 -5.00 10.80 -28.48
CA ARG A 281 -5.88 11.46 -29.44
C ARG A 281 -5.26 11.48 -30.84
N SER A 282 -4.03 11.97 -30.94
CA SER A 282 -3.32 12.11 -32.22
C SER A 282 -3.01 10.77 -32.89
N ALA A 283 -3.03 9.66 -32.17
CA ALA A 283 -2.87 8.32 -32.75
C ALA A 283 -4.20 7.66 -33.12
N ALA A 284 -5.29 8.04 -32.44
CA ALA A 284 -6.63 7.55 -32.73
C ALA A 284 -7.27 8.28 -33.93
N GLU A 285 -7.17 9.61 -34.01
CA GLU A 285 -7.82 10.44 -35.05
C GLU A 285 -7.31 10.21 -36.50
N PRO A 286 -6.01 9.99 -36.80
CA PRO A 286 -5.55 9.80 -38.18
C PRO A 286 -6.08 8.54 -38.86
N LEU A 287 -6.68 7.64 -38.07
CA LEU A 287 -7.45 6.51 -38.55
C LEU A 287 -8.88 6.94 -38.94
N GLU A 288 -9.10 8.17 -39.42
CA GLU A 288 -10.41 8.68 -39.90
C GLU A 288 -10.40 9.08 -41.41
N ALA A 289 -9.41 8.61 -42.18
CA ALA A 289 -9.26 8.90 -43.61
C ALA A 289 -10.41 8.36 -44.52
N PRO A 290 -10.59 8.90 -45.76
CA PRO A 290 -11.66 8.47 -46.66
C PRO A 290 -11.56 6.98 -47.02
N GLY A 291 -12.59 6.19 -46.69
CA GLY A 291 -12.63 4.72 -46.88
C GLY A 291 -13.13 3.92 -45.66
N VAL A 292 -13.50 4.62 -44.59
CA VAL A 292 -14.03 4.20 -43.29
C VAL A 292 -13.10 3.31 -42.46
N VAL A 293 -12.80 3.83 -41.29
CA VAL A 293 -11.72 3.49 -40.39
C VAL A 293 -12.22 3.94 -39.00
N ASN A 294 -11.76 3.31 -37.91
CA ASN A 294 -12.37 3.49 -36.58
C ASN A 294 -12.48 4.98 -36.17
N ARG A 295 -13.63 5.39 -35.63
CA ARG A 295 -13.89 6.80 -35.31
C ARG A 295 -13.77 7.09 -33.82
N LEU A 296 -13.06 8.14 -33.46
CA LEU A 296 -12.92 8.54 -32.06
C LEU A 296 -14.21 9.20 -31.55
N VAL A 297 -14.72 8.75 -30.40
CA VAL A 297 -15.89 9.37 -29.77
C VAL A 297 -15.45 10.34 -28.68
N GLY A 298 -15.32 11.61 -29.04
CA GLY A 298 -14.89 12.67 -28.13
C GLY A 298 -13.43 12.56 -27.65
N PRO A 299 -12.95 13.52 -26.86
CA PRO A 299 -11.56 13.54 -26.43
C PRO A 299 -11.25 12.42 -25.41
N PRO A 300 -10.04 11.82 -25.46
CA PRO A 300 -9.58 10.92 -24.41
C PRO A 300 -9.54 11.61 -23.05
N GLN A 301 -9.84 10.86 -21.99
CA GLN A 301 -10.00 11.40 -20.63
C GLN A 301 -9.22 10.59 -19.61
N GLU A 302 -8.67 11.28 -18.60
CA GLU A 302 -8.04 10.62 -17.47
C GLU A 302 -9.08 9.94 -16.56
N VAL A 303 -8.85 8.67 -16.25
CA VAL A 303 -9.58 7.92 -15.22
C VAL A 303 -8.74 7.98 -13.94
N ALA A 304 -9.19 8.79 -12.98
CA ALA A 304 -8.49 9.01 -11.71
C ALA A 304 -9.36 8.52 -10.55
N PHE A 305 -8.76 7.75 -9.66
CA PHE A 305 -9.33 7.36 -8.37
C PHE A 305 -8.68 8.19 -7.26
N SER A 306 -9.48 8.72 -6.35
CA SER A 306 -9.00 9.48 -5.20
C SER A 306 -8.26 8.57 -4.20
N ALA A 307 -7.52 9.18 -3.27
CA ALA A 307 -6.85 8.42 -2.20
C ALA A 307 -7.85 7.60 -1.36
N GLU A 308 -9.03 8.15 -1.09
CA GLU A 308 -10.09 7.47 -0.34
C GLU A 308 -10.69 6.31 -1.11
N GLU A 309 -10.86 6.47 -2.43
CA GLU A 309 -11.37 5.41 -3.31
C GLU A 309 -10.38 4.24 -3.43
N ILE A 310 -9.08 4.56 -3.56
CA ILE A 310 -8.00 3.55 -3.59
C ILE A 310 -7.96 2.80 -2.26
N ALA A 311 -7.97 3.52 -1.12
CA ALA A 311 -7.96 2.91 0.21
C ALA A 311 -9.19 2.01 0.43
N SER A 312 -10.38 2.50 0.08
CA SER A 312 -11.62 1.72 0.16
C SER A 312 -11.53 0.41 -0.66
N ALA A 313 -10.99 0.47 -1.88
CA ALA A 313 -10.78 -0.73 -2.69
C ALA A 313 -9.76 -1.70 -2.07
N GLN A 314 -8.67 -1.19 -1.48
CA GLN A 314 -7.63 -1.98 -0.80
C GLN A 314 -8.18 -2.73 0.42
N ASP A 315 -9.14 -2.12 1.13
CA ASP A 315 -9.80 -2.67 2.31
C ASP A 315 -10.96 -3.63 1.97
N GLY A 316 -11.17 -3.95 0.69
CA GLY A 316 -12.21 -4.87 0.21
C GLY A 316 -13.52 -4.20 -0.19
N GLY A 317 -13.58 -2.87 -0.19
CA GLY A 317 -14.65 -2.08 -0.79
C GLY A 317 -14.62 -2.09 -2.32
N THR A 318 -15.51 -1.30 -2.93
CA THR A 318 -15.55 -1.09 -4.38
C THR A 318 -15.65 0.39 -4.68
N ALA A 319 -14.67 0.94 -5.40
CA ALA A 319 -14.74 2.30 -5.93
C ALA A 319 -15.20 2.31 -7.39
N ARG A 320 -15.85 3.40 -7.81
CA ARG A 320 -16.43 3.55 -9.15
C ARG A 320 -16.07 4.91 -9.73
N GLN A 321 -15.59 4.91 -10.97
CA GLN A 321 -15.38 6.13 -11.75
C GLN A 321 -16.19 6.05 -13.05
N VAL A 322 -16.74 7.17 -13.50
CA VAL A 322 -17.48 7.26 -14.76
C VAL A 322 -16.88 8.35 -15.62
N ARG A 323 -16.72 8.08 -16.92
CA ARG A 323 -16.34 9.09 -17.92
C ARG A 323 -17.35 9.10 -19.05
N ARG A 324 -17.83 10.29 -19.40
CA ARG A 324 -18.76 10.52 -20.51
C ARG A 324 -18.00 11.06 -21.71
N PHE A 325 -18.22 10.46 -22.87
CA PHE A 325 -17.55 10.77 -24.12
C PHE A 325 -18.62 11.13 -25.15
N SER A 326 -18.52 12.33 -25.73
CA SER A 326 -19.56 12.86 -26.61
C SER A 326 -18.93 13.71 -27.73
N ASP A 327 -19.15 13.34 -28.99
CA ASP A 327 -18.87 14.13 -30.22
C ASP A 327 -19.48 13.43 -31.43
N TYR A 328 -19.14 12.14 -31.61
CA TYR A 328 -19.66 11.23 -32.62
C TYR A 328 -20.30 10.03 -31.92
N GLY A 329 -21.54 10.20 -31.44
CA GLY A 329 -22.14 9.32 -30.42
C GLY A 329 -21.94 9.86 -29.00
N ASP A 330 -22.63 9.27 -28.04
CA ASP A 330 -22.62 9.68 -26.63
C ASP A 330 -22.65 8.46 -25.69
N TYR A 331 -21.52 8.21 -25.03
CA TYR A 331 -21.32 7.04 -24.20
C TYR A 331 -20.85 7.39 -22.79
N SER A 332 -21.21 6.59 -21.80
CA SER A 332 -20.58 6.61 -20.48
C SER A 332 -19.90 5.28 -20.20
N VAL A 333 -18.61 5.34 -19.88
CA VAL A 333 -17.81 4.16 -19.50
C VAL A 333 -17.64 4.17 -17.99
N HIS A 334 -17.95 3.03 -17.38
CA HIS A 334 -17.83 2.80 -15.95
C HIS A 334 -16.57 2.00 -15.66
N PHE A 335 -15.79 2.47 -14.70
CA PHE A 335 -14.55 1.85 -14.25
C PHE A 335 -14.70 1.45 -12.79
N LEU A 336 -14.20 0.26 -12.45
CA LEU A 336 -14.24 -0.27 -11.09
C LEU A 336 -12.84 -0.46 -10.51
N ALA A 337 -12.70 -0.23 -9.21
CA ALA A 337 -11.56 -0.66 -8.41
C ALA A 337 -12.01 -1.57 -7.28
N ARG A 338 -11.32 -2.71 -7.10
CA ARG A 338 -11.53 -3.65 -5.99
C ARG A 338 -10.19 -4.27 -5.59
N ARG A 339 -10.14 -4.86 -4.40
CA ARG A 339 -9.01 -5.67 -3.96
C ARG A 339 -8.75 -6.81 -4.97
N ALA A 340 -7.50 -6.98 -5.35
CA ALA A 340 -7.04 -8.07 -6.21
C ALA A 340 -6.95 -9.40 -5.43
#